data_AF-A0A4R9G7H6-F1
#
_entry.id   AF-A0A4R9G7H6-F1
#
_cell.length_a   1.000
_cell.length_b   1.000
_cell.length_c   1.000
_cell.angle_alpha   90.00
_cell.angle_beta   90.00
_cell.angle_gamma   90.00
#
_symmetry.space_group_name_H-M   'P 1'
#
loop_
_entity.id
_entity.type
_entity.pdbx_description
1 polymer ?
#
loop_
_entity_poly.entity_id
_entity_poly.type
_entity_poly.pdbx_seq_one_letter_code
_entity_poly.pdbx_strand_id
1 'polypeptide(L)'
;MISSLTGTEILSGMIAPAVLISASSSLIFSTANRLGRIFDRVNLLKNEIEGIVDGRTSYPEERSVYLRRQLKVQKKRAGLIQRSMAALYTATLFFVASSLSLGIIVATESSASWISTGLALVGGVFLFIASGLLLYESRYNLKFIQGQIDFAEFLEDKADKKNLDRQPKG
;
A
#
# COMPACT_ATOMS: atom_id res chain seq x y z
N MET A 1 13.80 -16.13 -45.78
CA MET A 1 14.63 -15.64 -44.65
C MET A 1 14.10 -14.36 -43.99
N ILE A 2 12.95 -13.80 -44.40
CA ILE A 2 12.42 -12.53 -43.85
C ILE A 2 11.34 -12.77 -42.76
N SER A 3 10.76 -13.97 -42.69
CA SER A 3 9.68 -14.30 -41.73
C SER A 3 10.17 -14.71 -40.34
N SER A 4 11.45 -15.01 -40.16
CA SER A 4 12.03 -15.42 -38.88
C SER A 4 12.60 -14.26 -38.05
N LEU A 5 12.88 -13.11 -38.68
CA LEU A 5 13.47 -11.94 -38.00
C LEU A 5 12.40 -11.04 -37.35
N THR A 6 11.22 -10.94 -37.96
CA THR A 6 10.10 -10.13 -37.44
C THR A 6 9.61 -10.64 -36.08
N GLY A 7 9.51 -11.96 -35.88
CA GLY A 7 9.11 -12.53 -34.60
C GLY A 7 10.04 -12.18 -33.45
N THR A 8 11.36 -12.29 -33.65
CA THR A 8 12.35 -12.07 -32.57
C THR A 8 12.44 -10.60 -32.15
N GLU A 9 12.39 -9.66 -33.10
CA GLU A 9 12.41 -8.22 -32.80
C GLU A 9 11.14 -7.76 -32.07
N ILE A 10 9.97 -8.28 -32.47
CA ILE A 10 8.70 -8.01 -31.78
C ILE A 10 8.74 -8.56 -30.35
N LEU A 11 9.09 -9.84 -30.18
CA LEU A 11 9.17 -10.45 -28.86
C LEU A 11 10.17 -9.71 -27.96
N SER A 12 11.31 -9.29 -28.51
CA SER A 12 12.32 -8.49 -27.78
C SER A 12 11.77 -7.13 -27.36
N GLY A 13 11.08 -6.41 -28.25
CA GLY A 13 10.44 -5.13 -27.94
C GLY A 13 9.33 -5.24 -26.88
N MET A 14 8.70 -6.41 -26.76
CA MET A 14 7.67 -6.68 -25.74
C MET A 14 8.26 -7.05 -24.36
N ILE A 15 9.56 -7.33 -24.25
CA ILE A 15 10.18 -7.71 -22.96
C ILE A 15 10.02 -6.57 -21.94
N ALA A 16 10.33 -5.33 -22.33
CA ALA A 16 10.28 -4.18 -21.42
C ALA A 16 8.88 -3.95 -20.82
N PRO A 17 7.80 -3.80 -21.60
CA PRO A 17 6.46 -3.67 -21.03
C PRO A 17 6.02 -4.91 -20.26
N ALA A 18 6.38 -6.13 -20.69
CA ALA A 18 6.03 -7.37 -19.96
C ALA A 18 6.67 -7.43 -18.55
N VAL A 19 7.94 -7.04 -18.42
CA VAL A 19 8.64 -6.97 -17.13
C VAL A 19 8.01 -5.91 -16.24
N LEU A 20 7.67 -4.74 -16.79
CA LEU A 20 7.04 -3.66 -16.04
C LEU A 20 5.61 -4.02 -15.58
N ILE A 21 4.85 -4.75 -16.38
CA ILE A 21 3.55 -5.32 -15.98
C ILE A 21 3.73 -6.28 -14.80
N SER A 22 4.71 -7.17 -14.88
CA SER A 22 5.00 -8.15 -13.82
C SER A 22 5.44 -7.48 -12.51
N ALA A 23 6.29 -6.45 -12.60
CA ALA A 23 6.68 -5.64 -11.45
C ALA A 23 5.47 -4.89 -10.85
N SER A 24 4.62 -4.30 -11.70
CA SER A 24 3.42 -3.60 -11.27
C SER A 24 2.43 -4.54 -10.57
N SER A 25 2.22 -5.75 -11.11
CA SER A 25 1.39 -6.79 -10.50
C SER A 25 1.87 -7.16 -9.09
N SER A 26 3.19 -7.36 -8.94
CA SER A 26 3.81 -7.65 -7.63
C SER A 26 3.56 -6.53 -6.61
N LEU A 27 3.68 -5.27 -7.05
CA LEU A 27 3.39 -4.10 -6.21
C LEU A 27 1.89 -3.99 -5.89
N ILE A 28 0.99 -4.26 -6.84
CA ILE A 28 -0.45 -4.27 -6.63
C ILE A 28 -0.81 -5.31 -5.56
N PHE A 29 -0.32 -6.54 -5.70
CA PHE A 29 -0.59 -7.60 -4.74
C PHE A 29 -0.06 -7.25 -3.33
N SER A 30 1.18 -6.75 -3.24
CA SER A 30 1.74 -6.27 -1.97
C SER A 30 0.89 -5.16 -1.33
N THR A 31 0.41 -4.23 -2.16
CA THR A 31 -0.41 -3.09 -1.73
C THR A 31 -1.81 -3.51 -1.30
N ALA A 32 -2.43 -4.46 -2.01
CA ALA A 32 -3.71 -5.05 -1.64
C ALA A 32 -3.62 -5.76 -0.27
N ASN A 33 -2.55 -6.52 -0.03
CA ASN A 33 -2.29 -7.13 1.28
C ASN A 33 -2.09 -6.09 2.39
N ARG A 34 -1.43 -4.96 2.10
CA ARG A 34 -1.34 -3.84 3.06
C ARG A 34 -2.72 -3.25 3.35
N LEU A 35 -3.58 -3.10 2.36
CA LEU A 35 -4.94 -2.59 2.54
C LEU A 35 -5.78 -3.52 3.42
N GLY A 36 -5.69 -4.84 3.20
CA GLY A 36 -6.35 -5.85 4.04
C GLY A 36 -5.94 -5.71 5.52
N ARG A 37 -4.64 -5.59 5.80
CA ARG A 37 -4.15 -5.35 7.16
C ARG A 37 -4.67 -4.05 7.79
N ILE A 38 -4.88 -3.00 7.01
CA ILE A 38 -5.49 -1.76 7.51
C ILE A 38 -6.96 -2.00 7.86
N PHE A 39 -7.71 -2.72 7.01
CA PHE A 39 -9.09 -3.07 7.27
C PHE A 39 -9.23 -3.88 8.57
N ASP A 40 -8.43 -4.93 8.73
CA ASP A 40 -8.39 -5.75 9.95
C ASP A 40 -8.09 -4.89 11.17
N ARG A 41 -7.11 -3.98 11.06
CA ARG A 41 -6.74 -3.09 12.16
C ARG A 41 -7.82 -2.09 12.52
N VAL A 42 -8.55 -1.55 11.54
CA VAL A 42 -9.68 -0.65 11.79
C VAL A 42 -10.82 -1.39 12.48
N ASN A 43 -11.09 -2.65 12.12
CA ASN A 43 -12.07 -3.47 12.83
C ASN A 43 -11.67 -3.75 14.28
N LEU A 44 -10.39 -4.03 14.55
CA LEU A 44 -9.90 -4.16 15.92
C LEU A 44 -10.07 -2.87 16.73
N LEU A 45 -9.69 -1.72 16.16
CA LEU A 45 -9.87 -0.42 16.82
C LEU A 45 -11.34 -0.10 17.07
N LYS A 46 -12.24 -0.47 16.14
CA LYS A 46 -13.68 -0.33 16.30
C LYS A 46 -14.18 -1.12 17.51
N ASN A 47 -13.81 -2.39 17.62
CA ASN A 47 -14.21 -3.24 18.75
C ASN A 47 -13.68 -2.70 20.10
N GLU A 48 -12.45 -2.15 20.11
CA GLU A 48 -11.91 -1.50 21.32
C GLU A 48 -12.72 -0.25 21.72
N ILE A 49 -13.20 0.54 20.74
CA ILE A 49 -14.06 1.70 21.00
C ILE A 49 -15.42 1.26 21.53
N GLU A 50 -16.02 0.22 20.97
CA GLU A 50 -17.28 -0.35 21.48
C GLU A 50 -17.13 -0.80 22.95
N GLY A 51 -16.00 -1.41 23.30
CA GLY A 51 -15.69 -1.76 24.70
C GLY A 51 -15.59 -0.56 25.66
N ILE A 52 -15.17 0.61 25.16
CA ILE A 52 -15.19 1.87 25.94
C ILE A 52 -16.62 2.36 26.12
N VAL A 53 -17.42 2.36 25.04
CA VAL A 53 -18.83 2.79 25.07
C VAL A 53 -19.65 1.93 26.01
N ASP A 54 -19.39 0.63 26.04
CA ASP A 54 -20.08 -0.32 26.92
C ASP A 54 -19.55 -0.33 28.37
N GLY A 55 -18.56 0.51 28.71
CA GLY A 55 -18.00 0.61 30.05
C GLY A 55 -17.16 -0.61 30.50
N ARG A 56 -16.72 -1.47 29.57
CA ARG A 56 -16.02 -2.73 29.87
C ARG A 56 -14.50 -2.60 29.88
N THR A 57 -13.96 -1.38 29.94
CA THR A 57 -12.53 -1.13 29.76
C THR A 57 -11.96 -0.25 30.86
N SER A 58 -10.75 -0.61 31.31
CA SER A 58 -9.96 0.22 32.23
C SER A 58 -9.45 1.46 31.52
N TYR A 59 -9.38 2.59 32.23
CA TYR A 59 -8.83 3.86 31.73
C TYR A 59 -9.49 4.35 30.42
N PRO A 60 -10.82 4.55 30.41
CA PRO A 60 -11.58 4.83 29.19
C PRO A 60 -11.17 6.15 28.51
N GLU A 61 -10.81 7.17 29.28
CA GLU A 61 -10.39 8.47 28.72
C GLU A 61 -9.06 8.36 27.98
N GLU A 62 -8.02 7.81 28.62
CA GLU A 62 -6.69 7.65 28.03
C GLU A 62 -6.74 6.71 26.83
N ARG A 63 -7.49 5.61 26.93
CA ARG A 63 -7.70 4.68 25.82
C ARG A 63 -8.41 5.35 24.65
N SER A 64 -9.40 6.20 24.90
CA SER A 64 -10.11 6.93 23.84
C SER A 64 -9.17 7.87 23.06
N VAL A 65 -8.26 8.55 23.75
CA VAL A 65 -7.26 9.45 23.13
C VAL A 65 -6.30 8.64 22.27
N TYR A 66 -5.80 7.51 22.78
CA TYR A 66 -4.95 6.59 22.04
C TYR A 66 -5.65 6.05 20.77
N LEU A 67 -6.87 5.54 20.90
CA LEU A 67 -7.64 4.97 19.78
C LEU A 67 -7.94 6.03 18.70
N ARG A 68 -8.30 7.26 19.10
CA ARG A 68 -8.48 8.38 18.16
C ARG A 68 -7.21 8.70 17.39
N ARG A 69 -6.04 8.66 18.05
CA ARG A 69 -4.74 8.87 17.39
C ARG A 69 -4.45 7.76 16.38
N GLN A 70 -4.69 6.51 16.74
CA GLN A 70 -4.47 5.35 15.87
C GLN A 70 -5.41 5.36 14.65
N LEU A 71 -6.69 5.68 14.83
CA LEU A 71 -7.63 5.82 13.71
C LEU A 71 -7.21 6.90 12.71
N LYS A 72 -6.70 8.05 13.19
CA LYS A 72 -6.18 9.10 12.31
C LYS A 72 -4.99 8.61 11.47
N VAL A 73 -4.11 7.79 12.06
CA VAL A 73 -2.99 7.18 11.34
C VAL A 73 -3.51 6.20 10.28
N GLN A 74 -4.43 5.30 10.63
CA GLN A 74 -4.97 4.33 9.66
C GLN A 74 -5.74 5.01 8.52
N LYS A 75 -6.49 6.08 8.80
CA LYS A 75 -7.17 6.88 7.77
C LYS A 75 -6.19 7.47 6.76
N LYS A 76 -5.08 8.05 7.22
CA LYS A 76 -4.04 8.59 6.33
C LYS A 76 -3.40 7.49 5.48
N ARG A 77 -3.06 6.36 6.09
CA ARG A 77 -2.48 5.21 5.40
C ARG A 77 -3.41 4.64 4.33
N ALA A 78 -4.69 4.44 4.66
CA ALA A 78 -5.69 3.96 3.72
C ALA A 78 -5.77 4.85 2.46
N GLY A 79 -5.78 6.18 2.64
CA GLY A 79 -5.77 7.12 1.53
C GLY A 79 -4.52 7.05 0.65
N LEU A 80 -3.33 6.89 1.25
CA LEU A 80 -2.08 6.72 0.50
C LEU A 80 -2.07 5.41 -0.28
N ILE A 81 -2.50 4.32 0.33
CA ILE A 81 -2.59 3.00 -0.30
C ILE A 81 -3.57 3.03 -1.48
N GLN A 82 -4.75 3.63 -1.31
CA GLN A 82 -5.75 3.74 -2.38
C GLN A 82 -5.21 4.52 -3.57
N ARG A 83 -4.56 5.67 -3.33
CA ARG A 83 -3.92 6.47 -4.40
C ARG A 83 -2.78 5.71 -5.08
N SER A 84 -2.01 4.94 -4.32
CA SER A 84 -0.94 4.10 -4.87
C SER A 84 -1.51 3.01 -5.78
N MET A 85 -2.57 2.31 -5.34
CA MET A 85 -3.23 1.29 -6.17
C MET A 85 -3.79 1.88 -7.46
N ALA A 86 -4.46 3.04 -7.38
CA ALA A 86 -4.97 3.72 -8.57
C ALA A 86 -3.84 4.01 -9.58
N ALA A 87 -2.72 4.57 -9.12
CA ALA A 87 -1.56 4.82 -9.97
C ALA A 87 -0.94 3.53 -10.54
N LEU A 88 -0.86 2.44 -9.77
CA LEU A 88 -0.36 1.15 -10.26
C LEU A 88 -1.28 0.52 -11.33
N TYR A 89 -2.60 0.61 -11.15
CA TYR A 89 -3.55 0.14 -12.17
C TYR A 89 -3.45 0.99 -13.44
N THR A 90 -3.31 2.31 -13.32
CA THR A 90 -3.08 3.19 -14.47
C THR A 90 -1.75 2.86 -15.17
N ALA A 91 -0.66 2.65 -14.43
CA ALA A 91 0.62 2.24 -14.99
C ALA A 91 0.50 0.93 -15.79
N THR A 92 -0.16 -0.07 -15.19
CA THR A 92 -0.38 -1.37 -15.82
C THR A 92 -1.18 -1.24 -17.10
N LEU A 93 -2.23 -0.41 -17.11
CA LEU A 93 -3.04 -0.14 -18.30
C LEU A 93 -2.18 0.44 -19.43
N PHE A 94 -1.32 1.41 -19.13
CA PHE A 94 -0.42 2.02 -20.12
C PHE A 94 0.64 1.04 -20.64
N PHE A 95 1.19 0.16 -19.80
CA PHE A 95 2.13 -0.87 -20.26
C PHE A 95 1.47 -1.92 -21.16
N VAL A 96 0.25 -2.35 -20.82
CA VAL A 96 -0.55 -3.25 -21.67
C VAL A 96 -0.86 -2.58 -23.01
N ALA A 97 -1.32 -1.33 -22.98
CA ALA A 97 -1.62 -0.56 -24.18
C ALA A 97 -0.36 -0.30 -25.04
N SER A 98 0.80 -0.04 -24.42
CA SER A 98 2.10 0.05 -25.10
C SER A 98 2.47 -1.26 -25.80
N SER A 99 2.33 -2.40 -25.11
CA SER A 99 2.61 -3.72 -25.67
C SER A 99 1.67 -4.07 -26.83
N LEU A 100 0.38 -3.75 -26.71
CA LEU A 100 -0.60 -3.98 -27.78
C LEU A 100 -0.34 -3.05 -28.97
N SER A 101 -0.03 -1.78 -28.71
CA SER A 101 0.33 -0.80 -29.73
C SER A 101 1.54 -1.27 -30.54
N LEU A 102 2.58 -1.79 -29.89
CA LEU A 102 3.75 -2.34 -30.58
C LEU A 102 3.36 -3.50 -31.51
N GLY A 103 2.55 -4.44 -31.02
CA GLY A 103 2.06 -5.56 -31.82
C GLY A 103 1.28 -5.12 -33.06
N ILE A 104 0.39 -4.11 -32.92
CA ILE A 104 -0.39 -3.56 -34.03
C ILE A 104 0.51 -2.84 -35.05
N ILE A 105 1.47 -2.04 -34.58
CA ILE A 105 2.38 -1.27 -35.42
C ILE A 105 3.19 -2.22 -36.32
N VAL A 106 3.69 -3.31 -35.76
CA VAL A 106 4.46 -4.28 -36.54
C VAL A 106 3.55 -5.09 -37.48
N ALA A 107 2.34 -5.46 -37.06
CA ALA A 107 1.39 -6.17 -37.91
C ALA A 107 0.89 -5.34 -39.11
N THR A 108 0.89 -4.02 -38.98
CA THR A 108 0.43 -3.08 -40.03
C THR A 108 1.57 -2.42 -40.80
N GLU A 109 2.82 -2.79 -40.51
CA GLU A 109 4.04 -2.16 -41.07
C GLU A 109 4.05 -0.62 -40.92
N SER A 110 3.46 -0.12 -39.84
CA SER A 110 3.36 1.32 -39.58
C SER A 110 4.68 1.89 -39.03
N SER A 111 5.01 3.12 -39.39
CA SER A 111 6.17 3.85 -38.85
C SER A 111 5.91 4.54 -37.49
N ALA A 112 4.73 4.34 -36.91
CA ALA A 112 4.28 5.02 -35.70
C ALA A 112 4.81 4.43 -34.37
N SER A 113 6.01 3.83 -34.36
CA SER A 113 6.62 3.18 -33.18
C SER A 113 6.73 4.07 -31.94
N TRP A 114 6.81 5.39 -32.14
CA TRP A 114 6.85 6.39 -31.07
C TRP A 114 5.62 6.34 -30.15
N ILE A 115 4.46 5.89 -30.65
CA ILE A 115 3.22 5.77 -29.86
C ILE A 115 3.40 4.74 -28.75
N SER A 116 3.90 3.55 -29.07
CA SER A 116 4.16 2.50 -28.08
C SER A 116 5.15 2.96 -27.02
N THR A 117 6.23 3.64 -27.42
CA THR A 117 7.21 4.21 -26.48
C THR A 117 6.60 5.29 -25.60
N GLY A 118 5.78 6.18 -26.16
CA GLY A 118 5.08 7.22 -25.42
C GLY A 118 4.16 6.65 -24.34
N LEU A 119 3.37 5.62 -24.68
CA LEU A 119 2.53 4.91 -23.72
C LEU A 119 3.35 4.26 -22.60
N ALA A 120 4.48 3.62 -22.93
CA ALA A 120 5.37 3.03 -21.93
C ALA A 120 5.94 4.08 -20.97
N LEU A 121 6.36 5.24 -21.48
CA LEU A 121 6.87 6.33 -20.66
C LEU A 121 5.81 6.87 -19.69
N VAL A 122 4.58 7.08 -20.17
CA VAL A 122 3.47 7.50 -19.32
C VAL A 122 3.20 6.47 -18.22
N GLY A 123 3.18 5.18 -18.57
CA GLY A 123 3.07 4.10 -17.58
C GLY A 123 4.20 4.13 -16.54
N GLY A 124 5.44 4.39 -16.98
CA GLY A 124 6.60 4.55 -16.12
C GLY A 124 6.46 5.69 -15.11
N VAL A 125 5.91 6.84 -15.54
CA VAL A 125 5.62 7.97 -14.65
C VAL A 125 4.61 7.58 -13.56
N PHE A 126 3.53 6.90 -13.92
CA PHE A 126 2.55 6.43 -12.93
C PHE A 126 3.15 5.40 -11.96
N LEU A 127 3.99 4.48 -12.45
CA LEU A 127 4.70 3.52 -11.63
C LEU A 127 5.65 4.21 -10.64
N PHE A 128 6.35 5.26 -11.09
CA PHE A 128 7.22 6.07 -10.24
C PHE A 128 6.43 6.80 -9.15
N ILE A 129 5.32 7.45 -9.51
CA ILE A 129 4.42 8.12 -8.56
C ILE A 129 3.90 7.12 -7.51
N ALA A 130 3.42 5.95 -7.96
CA ALA A 130 2.96 4.89 -7.06
C ALA A 130 4.04 4.44 -6.08
N SER A 131 5.26 4.23 -6.57
CA SER A 131 6.41 3.83 -5.75
C SER A 131 6.74 4.90 -4.70
N GLY A 132 6.70 6.18 -5.08
CA GLY A 132 6.89 7.29 -4.14
C GLY A 132 5.81 7.35 -3.05
N LEU A 133 4.55 7.13 -3.41
CA LEU A 133 3.44 7.07 -2.45
C LEU A 133 3.60 5.89 -1.46
N LEU A 134 4.02 4.72 -1.94
CA LEU A 134 4.27 3.55 -1.11
C LEU A 134 5.46 3.73 -0.16
N LEU A 135 6.53 4.41 -0.61
CA LEU A 135 7.66 4.78 0.25
C LEU A 135 7.22 5.75 1.35
N TYR A 136 6.37 6.72 1.01
CA TYR A 136 5.83 7.66 1.98
C TYR A 136 4.89 6.96 2.99
N GLU A 137 4.04 6.02 2.54
CA GLU A 137 3.18 5.20 3.40
C GLU A 137 3.99 4.40 4.42
N SER A 138 5.13 3.83 4.02
CA SER A 138 6.00 3.04 4.90
C SER A 138 6.44 3.81 6.15
N ARG A 139 6.57 5.15 6.07
CA ARG A 139 6.93 5.98 7.23
C ARG A 139 5.86 6.01 8.32
N TYR A 140 4.60 5.73 7.99
CA TYR A 140 3.51 5.67 8.97
C TYR A 140 3.47 4.36 9.76
N ASN A 141 4.11 3.30 9.28
CA ASN A 141 4.25 2.06 10.04
C ASN A 141 5.01 2.29 11.36
N LEU A 142 6.08 3.08 11.32
CA LEU A 142 6.87 3.41 12.51
C LEU A 142 6.05 4.19 13.55
N LYS A 143 5.30 5.22 13.11
CA LYS A 143 4.43 6.00 14.00
C LYS A 143 3.36 5.14 14.68
N PHE A 144 2.85 4.14 13.97
CA PHE A 144 1.87 3.21 14.50
C PHE A 144 2.47 2.28 15.55
N ILE A 145 3.66 1.72 15.28
CA ILE A 145 4.37 0.83 16.21
C ILE A 145 4.77 1.59 17.48
N GLN A 146 5.33 2.79 17.34
CA GLN A 146 5.70 3.62 18.49
C GLN A 146 4.49 3.85 19.40
N GLY A 147 3.34 4.24 18.83
CA GLY A 147 2.13 4.45 19.63
C GLY A 147 1.61 3.19 20.31
N GLN A 148 1.80 2.00 19.72
CA GLN A 148 1.46 0.73 20.38
C GLN A 148 2.34 0.48 21.60
N ILE A 149 3.65 0.73 21.47
CA ILE A 149 4.64 0.56 22.56
C ILE A 149 4.33 1.55 23.69
N ASP A 150 4.18 2.84 23.36
CA ASP A 150 3.89 3.89 24.34
C ASP A 150 2.64 3.57 25.18
N PHE A 151 1.61 3.00 24.54
CA PHE A 151 0.37 2.63 25.24
C PHE A 151 0.53 1.35 26.07
N ALA A 152 1.35 0.39 25.63
CA ALA A 152 1.65 -0.81 26.41
C ALA A 152 2.43 -0.46 27.68
N GLU A 153 3.46 0.38 27.57
CA GLU A 153 4.22 0.90 28.72
C GLU A 153 3.33 1.67 29.71
N PHE A 154 2.38 2.47 29.20
CA PHE A 154 1.39 3.14 30.05
C PHE A 154 0.54 2.14 30.85
N LEU A 155 0.09 1.05 30.24
CA LEU A 155 -0.71 0.04 30.94
C LEU A 155 0.13 -0.74 31.96
N GLU A 156 1.40 -1.00 31.66
CA GLU A 156 2.35 -1.66 32.56
C GLU A 156 2.60 -0.81 33.82
N ASP A 157 2.93 0.48 33.68
CA ASP A 157 3.11 1.41 34.82
C ASP A 157 1.86 1.48 35.71
N LYS A 158 0.67 1.48 35.09
CA LYS A 158 -0.60 1.48 35.83
C LYS A 158 -0.88 0.15 36.53
N ALA A 159 -0.46 -0.98 35.96
CA ALA A 159 -0.60 -2.29 36.59
C ALA A 159 0.35 -2.44 37.78
N ASP A 160 1.59 -1.97 37.64
CA ASP A 160 2.60 -2.01 38.69
C ASP A 160 2.18 -1.17 39.90
N LYS A 161 1.73 0.08 39.68
CA LYS A 161 1.19 0.92 40.76
C LYS A 161 0.04 0.25 41.52
N LYS A 162 -0.87 -0.41 40.80
CA LYS A 162 -1.98 -1.15 41.41
C LYS A 162 -1.52 -2.37 42.22
N ASN A 163 -0.42 -3.01 41.82
CA ASN A 163 0.18 -4.12 42.57
C ASN A 163 0.94 -3.63 43.82
N LEU A 164 1.63 -2.49 43.73
CA LEU A 164 2.27 -1.83 44.88
C LEU A 164 1.24 -1.40 45.94
N ASP A 165 0.10 -0.84 45.54
CA ASP A 165 -0.97 -0.42 46.46
C ASP A 165 -1.70 -1.60 47.14
N ARG A 166 -1.54 -2.83 46.63
CA ARG A 166 -2.14 -4.05 47.18
C ARG A 166 -1.25 -4.78 48.18
N GLN A 167 0.01 -4.36 48.38
CA GLN A 167 0.84 -4.94 49.44
C GLN A 167 0.35 -4.42 50.80
N PRO A 168 0.09 -5.30 51.79
CA PRO A 168 -0.31 -4.86 53.12
C PRO A 168 0.80 -3.99 53.71
N LYS A 169 0.45 -2.76 54.09
CA LYS A 169 1.32 -1.94 54.94
C LYS A 169 1.47 -2.72 56.25
N GLY A 170 2.66 -3.29 56.46
CA GLY A 170 3.03 -3.98 57.69
C GLY A 170 2.92 -3.09 58.91
#